data_AF-A0A925YLZ0-F1
#
_entry.id   AF-A0A925YLZ0-F1
#
_cell.length_a   1.000
_cell.length_b   1.000
_cell.length_c   1.000
_cell.angle_alpha   90.00
_cell.angle_beta   90.00
_cell.angle_gamma   90.00
#
_symmetry.space_group_name_H-M   'P 1'
#
loop_
_entity.id
_entity.type
_entity.pdbx_description
1 polymer ?
#
loop_
_entity_poly.entity_id
_entity_poly.type
_entity_poly.pdbx_seq_one_letter_code
_entity_poly.pdbx_strand_id
1 'polypeptide(L)'
;MTFPRKRTRRITVGEDVYLWHLDGDDANQITIRHSEFEGQFLFANPWCYEIQFGAGGVRKMIDFALANGWQPKEKGAAVRLTCDERGVDLKKV
;
A
#
# COMPACT_ATOMS: atom_id res chain seq x y z
N MET A 1 -8.99 -10.89 5.84
CA MET A 1 -9.49 -10.68 4.46
C MET A 1 -8.59 -11.44 3.50
N THR A 2 -9.14 -12.26 2.60
CA THR A 2 -8.37 -13.03 1.62
C THR A 2 -8.03 -12.13 0.43
N PHE A 3 -6.74 -12.01 0.08
CA PHE A 3 -6.30 -11.18 -1.04
C PHE A 3 -6.83 -11.76 -2.37
N PRO A 4 -7.51 -10.96 -3.21
CA PRO A 4 -8.07 -11.46 -4.47
C PRO A 4 -6.96 -11.87 -5.44
N ARG A 5 -7.05 -13.05 -6.07
CA ARG A 5 -6.05 -13.51 -7.06
C ARG A 5 -6.08 -12.69 -8.36
N LYS A 6 -7.24 -12.17 -8.74
CA LYS A 6 -7.42 -11.39 -9.98
C LYS A 6 -7.00 -9.95 -9.73
N ARG A 7 -6.22 -9.36 -10.65
CA ARG A 7 -5.67 -7.97 -10.58
C ARG A 7 -4.68 -7.70 -9.43
N THR A 8 -4.26 -8.72 -8.68
CA THR A 8 -3.11 -8.59 -7.77
C THR A 8 -1.81 -8.63 -8.55
N ARG A 9 -0.94 -7.68 -8.27
CA ARG A 9 0.39 -7.57 -8.83
C ARG A 9 1.43 -7.73 -7.73
N ARG A 10 2.63 -8.15 -8.13
CA ARG A 10 3.78 -8.33 -7.25
C ARG A 10 4.76 -7.19 -7.50
N ILE A 11 5.42 -6.73 -6.44
CA ILE A 11 6.52 -5.78 -6.52
C ILE A 11 7.57 -6.14 -5.47
N THR A 12 8.83 -5.98 -5.85
CA THR A 12 9.97 -6.13 -4.93
C THR A 12 10.44 -4.74 -4.52
N VAL A 13 10.57 -4.50 -3.22
CA VAL A 13 11.09 -3.25 -2.65
C VAL A 13 12.17 -3.62 -1.64
N GLY A 14 13.43 -3.28 -1.94
CA GLY A 14 14.57 -3.83 -1.22
C GLY A 14 14.67 -5.34 -1.42
N GLU A 15 14.78 -6.08 -0.32
CA GLU A 15 14.80 -7.55 -0.31
C GLU A 15 13.39 -8.15 -0.13
N ASP A 16 12.41 -7.31 0.20
CA ASP A 16 11.05 -7.74 0.53
C ASP A 16 10.14 -7.72 -0.69
N VAL A 17 9.18 -8.64 -0.67
CA VAL A 17 8.21 -8.81 -1.75
C VAL A 17 6.83 -8.46 -1.22
N TYR A 18 6.17 -7.56 -1.95
CA TYR A 18 4.84 -7.08 -1.66
C TYR A 18 3.85 -7.50 -2.75
N LEU A 19 2.62 -7.70 -2.32
CA LEU A 19 1.47 -7.88 -3.19
C LEU A 19 0.61 -6.63 -3.09
N TRP A 20 0.14 -6.14 -4.24
CA TRP A 20 -0.77 -5.01 -4.27
C TRP A 20 -1.92 -5.27 -5.22
N HIS A 21 -3.10 -4.77 -4.86
CA HIS A 21 -4.28 -4.75 -5.72
C HIS A 21 -4.91 -3.38 -5.72
N LEU A 22 -5.61 -3.10 -6.81
CA LEU A 22 -6.45 -1.93 -6.96
C LEU A 22 -7.88 -2.36 -6.68
N ASP A 23 -8.49 -1.78 -5.64
CA ASP A 23 -9.85 -2.05 -5.19
C ASP A 23 -10.88 -1.25 -5.98
N GLY A 24 -11.95 -1.96 -6.37
CA GLY A 24 -13.10 -1.40 -7.07
C GLY A 24 -12.91 -1.25 -8.59
N ASP A 25 -14.01 -0.98 -9.27
CA ASP A 25 -14.00 -0.63 -10.70
C ASP A 25 -13.50 0.81 -10.92
N ASP A 26 -13.65 1.68 -9.92
CA ASP A 26 -13.22 3.09 -9.96
C ASP A 26 -11.77 3.32 -9.52
N ALA A 27 -11.02 2.27 -9.19
CA ALA A 27 -9.62 2.39 -8.81
C ALA A 27 -9.35 3.34 -7.63
N ASN A 28 -10.26 3.43 -6.66
CA ASN A 28 -10.20 4.43 -5.60
C ASN A 28 -9.28 4.08 -4.42
N GLN A 29 -8.82 2.84 -4.33
CA GLN A 29 -7.91 2.41 -3.28
C GLN A 29 -6.92 1.38 -3.82
N ILE A 30 -5.65 1.53 -3.45
CA ILE A 30 -4.63 0.50 -3.58
C ILE A 30 -4.48 -0.15 -2.21
N THR A 31 -4.57 -1.47 -2.17
CA THR A 31 -4.26 -2.26 -0.98
C THR A 31 -2.95 -2.99 -1.21
N ILE A 32 -2.04 -2.89 -0.26
CA ILE A 32 -0.68 -3.44 -0.30
C ILE A 32 -0.48 -4.29 0.95
N ARG A 33 0.17 -5.44 0.79
CA ARG A 33 0.62 -6.28 1.92
C ARG A 33 1.94 -6.96 1.61
N HIS A 34 2.62 -7.44 2.65
CA HIS A 34 3.73 -8.36 2.44
C HIS A 34 3.24 -9.67 1.82
N SER A 35 4.04 -10.25 0.92
CA SER A 35 3.68 -11.51 0.25
C SER A 35 3.69 -12.71 1.20
N GLU A 36 4.70 -12.79 2.06
CA GLU A 36 4.95 -13.91 2.97
C GLU A 36 4.34 -13.76 4.37
N PHE A 37 4.18 -12.54 4.88
CA PHE A 37 3.71 -12.29 6.24
C PHE A 37 2.27 -11.80 6.23
N GLU A 38 1.45 -12.35 7.13
CA GLU A 38 0.11 -11.84 7.43
C GLU A 38 0.16 -10.71 8.47
N GLY A 39 1.00 -9.71 8.19
CA GLY A 39 1.16 -8.54 9.03
C GLY A 39 0.19 -7.41 8.67
N GLN A 40 0.63 -6.17 8.84
CA GLN A 40 -0.17 -4.98 8.57
C GLN A 40 -0.46 -4.81 7.07
N PHE A 41 -1.70 -4.45 6.76
CA PHE A 41 -2.08 -3.97 5.43
C PHE A 41 -1.78 -2.47 5.31
N LEU A 42 -1.46 -2.04 4.10
CA LEU A 42 -1.35 -0.64 3.73
C LEU A 42 -2.42 -0.31 2.70
N PHE A 43 -3.29 0.64 3.04
CA PHE A 43 -4.27 1.21 2.14
C PHE A 43 -3.76 2.56 1.63
N ALA A 44 -3.83 2.81 0.34
CA ALA A 44 -3.42 4.09 -0.24
C ALA A 44 -4.48 4.57 -1.22
N ASN A 45 -4.75 5.87 -1.21
CA ASN A 45 -5.53 6.48 -2.28
C ASN A 45 -4.59 6.79 -3.46
N PRO A 46 -4.79 6.20 -4.65
CA PRO A 46 -3.91 6.42 -5.78
C PRO A 46 -3.95 7.84 -6.35
N TRP A 47 -5.06 8.56 -6.13
CA TRP A 47 -5.24 9.94 -6.58
C TRP A 47 -4.40 10.93 -5.78
N CYS A 48 -3.81 10.52 -4.66
CA CYS A 48 -3.13 11.42 -3.73
C CYS A 48 -1.83 12.05 -4.21
N TYR A 49 -1.40 11.87 -5.47
CA TYR A 49 -0.07 12.32 -5.90
C TYR A 49 0.15 12.45 -7.42
N GLU A 50 -0.89 12.48 -8.26
CA GLU A 50 -0.71 12.28 -9.73
C GLU A 50 0.14 11.04 -10.03
N ILE A 51 0.20 10.08 -9.10
CA ILE A 51 1.03 8.89 -9.22
C ILE A 51 0.43 8.09 -10.36
N GLN A 52 1.20 7.97 -11.45
CA GLN A 52 0.85 7.04 -12.50
C GLN A 52 0.63 5.66 -11.88
N PHE A 53 -0.57 5.12 -12.10
CA PHE A 53 -0.93 3.78 -11.70
C PHE A 53 0.09 2.78 -12.25
N GLY A 54 0.89 2.19 -11.36
CA GLY A 54 1.98 1.32 -11.78
C GLY A 54 2.97 1.01 -10.67
N ALA A 55 3.93 0.13 -11.00
CA ALA A 55 4.92 -0.35 -10.05
C ALA A 55 5.75 0.78 -9.43
N GLY A 56 6.13 1.80 -10.22
CA GLY A 56 6.92 2.93 -9.71
C GLY A 56 6.17 3.75 -8.65
N GLY A 57 4.86 3.97 -8.85
CA GLY A 57 4.00 4.63 -7.90
C GLY A 57 3.83 3.87 -6.59
N VAL A 58 3.51 2.59 -6.71
CA VAL A 58 3.35 1.68 -5.57
C VAL A 58 4.65 1.56 -4.78
N ARG A 59 5.81 1.52 -5.45
CA ARG A 59 7.11 1.52 -4.78
C ARG A 59 7.30 2.75 -3.90
N LYS A 60 7.02 3.96 -4.43
CA LYS A 60 7.13 5.20 -3.64
C LYS A 60 6.21 5.20 -2.42
N MET A 61 4.99 4.66 -2.55
CA MET A 61 4.07 4.52 -1.41
C MET A 61 4.62 3.58 -0.33
N ILE A 62 5.18 2.44 -0.74
CA ILE A 62 5.80 1.48 0.18
C ILE A 62 7.01 2.14 0.88
N ASP A 63 7.91 2.75 0.12
CA ASP A 63 9.11 3.42 0.67
C ASP A 63 8.72 4.50 1.69
N PHE A 64 7.73 5.34 1.36
CA PHE A 64 7.23 6.36 2.28
C PHE A 64 6.58 5.76 3.52
N ALA A 65 5.72 4.74 3.37
CA ALA A 65 5.06 4.11 4.51
C ALA A 65 6.07 3.44 5.46
N LEU A 66 7.06 2.73 4.92
CA LEU A 66 8.14 2.12 5.71
C LEU A 66 8.93 3.19 6.49
N ALA A 67 9.30 4.30 5.83
CA ALA A 67 9.99 5.42 6.47
C ALA A 67 9.17 6.09 7.59
N ASN A 68 7.84 5.97 7.53
CA ASN A 68 6.90 6.55 8.51
C ASN A 68 6.35 5.52 9.51
N GLY A 69 6.98 4.34 9.62
CA GLY A 69 6.67 3.38 10.69
C GLY A 69 5.60 2.34 10.35
N TRP A 70 5.27 2.15 9.08
CA TRP A 70 4.52 0.97 8.66
C TRP A 70 5.37 -0.29 8.86
N GLN A 71 4.81 -1.30 9.54
CA GLN A 71 5.49 -2.54 9.89
C GLN A 71 4.77 -3.73 9.21
N PRO A 72 5.04 -4.00 7.92
CA PRO A 72 4.30 -4.97 7.12
C PRO A 72 4.42 -6.43 7.59
N LYS A 73 5.45 -6.74 8.38
CA LYS A 73 5.70 -8.09 8.93
C LYS A 73 5.06 -8.30 10.30
N GLU A 74 4.69 -7.23 10.99
CA GLU A 74 4.11 -7.31 12.33
C GLU A 74 2.59 -7.44 12.26
N LYS A 75 2.00 -8.21 13.18
CA LYS A 75 0.54 -8.24 13.31
C LYS A 75 0.08 -6.94 13.95
N GLY A 76 -0.87 -6.26 13.30
CA GLY A 76 -1.44 -5.03 13.83
C GLY A 76 -2.57 -4.49 12.97
N ALA A 77 -3.09 -3.34 13.40
CA ALA A 77 -4.07 -2.59 12.64
C ALA A 77 -3.53 -2.24 11.25
N ALA A 78 -4.43 -2.19 10.27
CA ALA A 78 -4.06 -1.70 8.96
C ALA A 78 -3.68 -0.22 9.03
N VAL A 79 -2.90 0.23 8.07
CA VAL A 79 -2.43 1.60 7.98
C VAL A 79 -2.90 2.19 6.67
N ARG A 80 -3.24 3.47 6.66
CA ARG A 80 -3.73 4.19 5.49
C ARG A 80 -2.87 5.41 5.22
N LEU A 81 -2.44 5.53 3.97
CA LEU A 81 -1.86 6.73 3.40
C LEU A 81 -2.99 7.65 2.94
N THR A 82 -3.04 8.84 3.53
CA THR A 82 -3.95 9.91 3.15
C THR A 82 -3.15 11.14 2.74
N CYS A 83 -3.61 11.82 1.69
CA CYS A 83 -3.18 13.18 1.38
C CYS A 83 -4.23 14.15 1.90
N ASP A 84 -3.77 15.24 2.50
CA ASP A 84 -4.57 16.42 2.79
C ASP A 84 -3.83 17.67 2.28
N GLU A 85 -4.40 18.86 2.50
CA GLU A 85 -3.80 20.14 2.06
C GLU A 85 -2.43 20.43 2.71
N ARG A 86 -2.04 19.68 3.75
CA ARG A 86 -0.79 19.86 4.50
C ARG A 86 0.29 18.86 4.07
N GLY A 87 -0.05 17.91 3.19
CA GLY A 87 0.88 16.91 2.68
C GLY A 87 0.34 15.50 2.85
N VAL A 88 1.24 14.55 3.10
CA VAL A 88 0.88 13.14 3.18
C VAL A 88 1.23 12.58 4.54
N ASP A 89 0.27 11.83 5.06
CA ASP A 89 0.28 11.32 6.41
C ASP A 89 -0.10 9.83 6.41
N LEU A 90 0.45 9.12 7.38
CA LEU A 90 0.27 7.70 7.59
C LEU A 90 -0.57 7.49 8.86
N LYS A 91 -1.82 7.06 8.69
CA LYS A 91 -2.79 6.90 9.78
C LYS A 91 -3.14 5.44 10.02
N LYS A 92 -3.17 5.01 11.28
CA LYS A 92 -3.70 3.68 11.64
C LYS A 92 -5.22 3.67 11.46
N VAL A 93 -5.78 2.57 10.96
CA VAL A 93 -7.21 2.37 10.66
C VAL A 93 -7.82 1.39 11.65
#